data_AF-A0A960ADT5-F1
#
_entry.id   AF-A0A960ADT5-F1
#
_cell.length_a   1.000
_cell.length_b   1.000
_cell.length_c   1.000
_cell.angle_alpha   90.00
_cell.angle_beta   90.00
_cell.angle_gamma   90.00
#
_symmetry.space_group_name_H-M   'P 1'
#
loop_
_entity.id
_entity.type
_entity.pdbx_description
1 polymer ?
#
loop_
_entity_poly.entity_id
_entity_poly.type
_entity_poly.pdbx_seq_one_letter_code
_entity_poly.pdbx_strand_id
1 'polypeptide(L)' 'MRSRVNGYSPSAMWGTFEVVEAGGEYRWRLRDAQGELVAQSQGYIWKSAALDAIELVRSVIAGA' A
#
# COMPACT_ATOMS: atom_id res chain seq x y z
N MET A 1 -8.83 3.05 19.20
CA MET A 1 -9.03 2.09 18.09
C MET A 1 -7.97 2.36 17.02
N ARG A 2 -6.71 1.89 17.21
CA ARG A 2 -5.67 2.03 16.19
C ARG A 2 -5.55 0.70 15.47
N SER A 3 -6.10 0.65 14.26
CA SER A 3 -6.15 -0.53 13.43
C SER A 3 -4.76 -1.13 13.29
N ARG A 4 -4.67 -2.44 13.53
CA ARG A 4 -3.45 -3.24 13.48
C ARG A 4 -3.04 -3.36 12.01
N VAL A 5 -2.28 -2.39 11.50
CA VAL A 5 -1.78 -2.45 10.13
C VAL A 5 -0.63 -3.45 10.10
N ASN A 6 -0.87 -4.55 9.38
CA ASN A 6 0.10 -5.61 9.16
C ASN A 6 1.18 -5.08 8.22
N GLY A 7 2.23 -4.49 8.78
CA GLY A 7 3.35 -3.90 8.04
C GLY A 7 4.11 -4.97 7.25
N TYR A 8 4.01 -4.91 5.93
CA TYR A 8 4.84 -5.71 5.02
C TYR A 8 6.09 -4.88 4.69
N SER A 9 7.26 -5.29 5.22
CA SER A 9 8.56 -4.65 4.97
C SER A 9 9.59 -5.69 4.52
N PRO A 10 10.02 -5.65 3.25
CA PRO A 10 11.38 -6.10 2.94
C PRO A 10 12.29 -4.96 2.46
N SER A 11 13.03 -4.34 3.39
CA SER A 11 14.14 -3.38 3.23
C SER A 11 13.81 -1.87 3.23
N ALA A 12 14.38 -1.16 4.20
CA ALA A 12 14.09 0.23 4.58
C ALA A 12 14.56 1.31 3.57
N MET A 13 14.48 1.06 2.26
CA MET A 13 14.90 2.00 1.22
C MET A 13 13.78 2.43 0.26
N TRP A 14 12.64 1.75 0.24
CA TRP A 14 11.58 1.97 -0.77
C TRP A 14 10.17 2.24 -0.20
N GLY A 15 10.03 2.33 1.12
CA GLY A 15 8.75 2.62 1.78
C GLY A 15 7.95 1.40 2.22
N THR A 16 6.74 1.60 2.74
CA THR A 16 5.82 0.57 3.26
C THR A 16 4.44 0.71 2.62
N PHE A 17 3.87 -0.41 2.17
CA PHE A 17 2.48 -0.46 1.72
C PHE A 17 1.53 -0.87 2.84
N GLU A 18 0.49 -0.08 3.04
CA GLU A 18 -0.58 -0.32 4.01
C GLU A 18 -1.90 -0.53 3.25
N VAL A 19 -2.51 -1.72 3.38
CA VAL A 19 -3.85 -2.00 2.84
C VAL A 19 -4.89 -1.74 3.93
N VAL A 20 -5.87 -0.91 3.62
CA VAL A 20 -7.00 -0.56 4.48
C VAL A 20 -8.30 -0.93 3.79
N GLU A 21 -9.23 -1.51 4.55
CA GLU A 21 -10.61 -1.73 4.11
C GLU A 21 -11.47 -0.67 4.79
N ALA A 22 -12.25 0.08 4.01
CA ALA A 22 -13.15 1.12 4.51
C ALA A 22 -14.46 1.07 3.73
N GLY A 23 -15.57 0.78 4.44
CA GLY A 23 -16.91 0.81 3.84
C GLY A 23 -17.14 -0.26 2.76
N GLY A 24 -16.44 -1.39 2.82
CA GLY A 24 -16.50 -2.45 1.79
C GLY A 24 -15.58 -2.23 0.59
N GLU A 25 -14.78 -1.16 0.60
CA GLU A 25 -13.76 -0.90 -0.40
C GLU A 25 -12.36 -1.13 0.16
N TYR A 26 -11.49 -1.72 -0.64
CA TYR A 26 -10.08 -1.92 -0.38
C TYR A 26 -9.28 -0.76 -0.95
N ARG A 27 -8.42 -0.16 -0.14
CA ARG A 27 -7.49 0.89 -0.58
C ARG A 27 -6.10 0.55 -0.09
N TRP A 28 -5.08 0.88 -0.85
CA TRP A 28 -3.69 0.81 -0.40
C TRP A 28 -3.08 2.19 -0.30
N ARG A 29 -2.12 2.35 0.60
CA ARG A 29 -1.35 3.57 0.83
C ARG A 29 0.12 3.22 0.85
N LEU A 30 0.93 3.96 0.11
CA LEU A 30 2.37 3.88 0.14
C LEU A 30 2.90 5.02 1.01
N ARG A 31 3.66 4.67 2.03
CA ARG A 31 4.45 5.61 2.80
C ARG A 31 5.92 5.43 2.51
N ASP A 32 6.68 6.51 2.44
CA ASP A 32 8.14 6.39 2.36
C ASP A 32 8.75 5.97 3.70
N ALA A 33 10.08 5.90 3.75
CA ALA A 33 10.82 5.56 4.97
C ALA A 33 10.71 6.62 6.07
N GLN A 34 10.36 7.86 5.72
CA GLN A 34 10.14 8.98 6.64
C GLN A 34 8.70 9.00 7.18
N GLY A 35 7.81 8.19 6.60
CA GLY A 35 6.40 8.05 6.99
C GLY A 35 5.46 8.96 6.21
N GLU A 36 5.95 9.69 5.21
CA GLU A 36 5.15 10.58 4.38
C GLU A 36 4.34 9.76 3.37
N LEU A 37 3.10 10.18 3.13
CA LEU A 37 2.23 9.52 2.16
C LEU A 37 2.67 9.89 0.73
N VAL A 38 3.24 8.93 0.02
CA VAL A 38 3.74 9.11 -1.37
C VAL A 38 2.61 8.88 -2.37
N ALA A 39 1.84 7.82 -2.15
CA ALA A 39 0.77 7.43 -3.06
C ALA A 39 -0.38 6.76 -2.31
N GLN A 40 -1.58 6.89 -2.87
CA GLN A 40 -2.77 6.23 -2.38
C GLN A 40 -3.59 5.70 -3.56
N SER A 41 -4.20 4.54 -3.38
CA SER A 41 -5.07 3.94 -4.37
C SER A 41 -6.50 4.49 -4.33
N GLN A 42 -7.20 4.30 -5.44
CA GLN A 42 -8.65 4.42 -5.48
C GLN A 42 -9.31 3.24 -4.73
N GLY A 43 -10.58 3.41 -4.34
CA GLY A 43 -11.38 2.34 -3.75
C GLY A 43 -11.54 1.17 -4.70
N TYR A 44 -11.03 0.00 -4.31
CA TYR A 44 -11.23 -1.25 -5.04
C TYR A 44 -12.37 -2.03 -4.40
N ILE A 45 -13.22 -2.62 -5.22
CA ILE A 45 -14.30 -3.50 -4.75
C ILE A 45 -13.72 -4.82 -4.21
N TRP A 46 -12.55 -5.24 -4.70
CA TRP A 46 -11.94 -6.53 -4.40
C TRP A 46 -10.54 -6.36 -3.80
N LYS A 47 -10.25 -7.17 -2.77
CA LYS A 47 -8.93 -7.19 -2.11
C LYS A 47 -7.82 -7.61 -3.07
N SER A 48 -8.10 -8.57 -3.95
CA SER A 48 -7.14 -9.04 -4.96
C SER A 48 -6.71 -7.91 -5.91
N ALA A 49 -7.65 -7.10 -6.38
CA ALA A 49 -7.35 -5.95 -7.23
C ALA A 49 -6.42 -4.93 -6.54
N ALA A 50 -6.61 -4.71 -5.23
CA ALA A 50 -5.73 -3.86 -4.45
C ALA A 50 -4.31 -4.44 -4.31
N LEU A 51 -4.17 -5.77 -4.20
CA LEU A 51 -2.87 -6.45 -4.11
C LEU A 51 -2.13 -6.43 -5.46
N ASP A 52 -2.81 -6.74 -6.56
CA ASP A 52 -2.23 -6.64 -7.92
C ASP A 52 -1.70 -5.22 -8.20
N ALA A 53 -2.45 -4.20 -7.78
CA ALA A 53 -2.01 -2.82 -7.92
C ALA A 53 -0.75 -2.51 -7.11
N ILE A 54 -0.59 -3.07 -5.91
CA ILE A 54 0.64 -2.91 -5.10
C ILE A 54 1.84 -3.54 -5.82
N GLU A 55 1.67 -4.75 -6.37
CA GLU A 55 2.76 -5.44 -7.08
C GLU A 55 3.21 -4.65 -8.32
N LEU A 56 2.26 -4.06 -9.07
CA LEU A 56 2.58 -3.16 -10.19
C LEU A 56 3.36 -1.94 -9.73
N VAL A 57 2.91 -1.25 -8.68
CA VAL A 57 3.57 -0.03 -8.18
C VAL A 57 4.96 -0.37 -7.64
N ARG A 58 5.13 -1.50 -6.97
CA ARG A 58 6.43 -2.00 -6.55
C ARG A 58 7.37 -2.21 -7.74
N SER A 59 6.89 -2.81 -8.81
CA SER A 59 7.67 -3.03 -10.04
C SER A 59 8.11 -1.70 -10.67
N VAL A 60 7.22 -0.72 -10.73
CA VAL A 60 7.51 0.63 -11.25
C VAL A 60 8.58 1.33 -10.40
N ILE A 61 8.48 1.25 -9.07
CA ILE A 61 9.43 1.92 -8.15
C ILE A 61 10.77 1.19 -8.13
N ALA A 62 10.79 -0.14 -8.20
CA ALA A 62 12.04 -0.91 -8.18
C ALA A 62 12.82 -0.82 -9.51
N GLY A 63 12.15 -0.46 -10.61
CA GLY A 63 12.76 -0.27 -11.92
C GLY A 63 13.13 1.18 -12.27
N ALA A 64 12.75 2.15 -11.45
CA ALA A 64 13.05 3.58 -11.62
C ALA A 64 14.27 3.99 -10.79
#